data_AF-A0A7S1GSZ6-F1
#
_entry.id   AF-A0A7S1GSZ6-F1
#
_cell.length_a   1.000
_cell.length_b   1.000
_cell.length_c   1.000
_cell.angle_alpha   90.00
_cell.angle_beta   90.00
_cell.angle_gamma   90.00
#
_symmetry.space_group_name_H-M   'P 1'
#
loop_
_entity.id
_entity.type
_entity.pdbx_description
1 polymer ?
#
loop_
_entity_poly.entity_id
_entity_poly.type
_entity_poly.pdbx_seq_one_letter_code
_entity_poly.pdbx_strand_id
1 'polypeptide(L)'
;VKISVMGVLQEALVELQNLSFNPSVAKNGSFSELVRTLQQQLSGAESLLNLWLLAQHKHATLHALFSSTVSRAQCGDHADAFEAMHSAWKHMMAQAAALPSLQETCAQDDRNKQV
;
A
#
# COMPACT_ATOMS: atom_id res chain seq x y z
N VAL A 1 -18.01 9.58 11.93
CA VAL A 1 -17.61 8.33 11.24
C VAL A 1 -16.17 8.50 10.80
N LYS A 2 -15.23 7.69 11.29
CA LYS A 2 -13.85 7.70 10.76
C LYS A 2 -13.90 7.00 9.41
N ILE A 3 -13.94 7.77 8.33
CA ILE A 3 -13.89 7.23 6.99
C ILE A 3 -12.45 6.73 6.79
N SER A 4 -12.29 5.43 6.52
CA SER A 4 -10.99 4.83 6.22
C SER A 4 -10.58 5.19 4.79
N VAL A 5 -9.30 5.51 4.58
CA VAL A 5 -8.74 5.74 3.23
C VAL A 5 -9.02 4.56 2.31
N MET A 6 -8.96 3.33 2.82
CA MET A 6 -9.32 2.12 2.05
C MET A 6 -10.81 2.09 1.67
N GLY A 7 -11.69 2.56 2.56
CA GLY A 7 -13.13 2.63 2.28
C GLY A 7 -13.43 3.64 1.16
N VAL A 8 -12.82 4.83 1.23
CA VAL A 8 -12.95 5.85 0.16
C VAL A 8 -12.43 5.31 -1.17
N LEU A 9 -11.30 4.61 -1.14
CA LEU A 9 -10.67 4.07 -2.34
C LEU A 9 -11.54 3.01 -3.02
N GLN A 10 -12.14 2.12 -2.22
CA GLN A 10 -13.05 1.08 -2.71
C GLN A 10 -14.33 1.69 -3.28
N GLU A 11 -14.92 2.67 -2.60
CA GLU A 11 -16.09 3.42 -3.09
C GLU A 11 -15.76 4.11 -4.43
N ALA A 12 -14.63 4.81 -4.52
CA ALA A 12 -14.20 5.48 -5.74
C ALA A 12 -13.96 4.50 -6.90
N LEU A 13 -13.41 3.32 -6.64
CA LEU A 13 -13.22 2.28 -7.66
C LEU A 13 -14.56 1.73 -8.18
N VAL A 14 -15.55 1.53 -7.30
CA VAL A 14 -16.90 1.14 -7.69
C VAL A 14 -17.57 2.22 -8.53
N GLU A 15 -17.42 3.48 -8.17
CA GLU A 15 -17.94 4.61 -8.94
C GLU A 15 -17.31 4.70 -10.34
N LEU A 16 -15.99 4.56 -10.45
CA LEU A 16 -15.28 4.54 -11.74
C LEU A 16 -15.70 3.35 -12.60
N GLN A 17 -15.93 2.19 -11.99
CA GLN A 17 -16.44 1.02 -12.69
C GLN A 17 -17.84 1.29 -13.24
N ASN A 18 -18.73 1.92 -12.46
CA ASN A 18 -20.07 2.30 -12.92
C ASN A 18 -20.01 3.34 -14.06
N LEU A 19 -19.10 4.31 -13.98
CA LEU A 19 -18.88 5.30 -15.05
C LEU A 19 -18.39 4.66 -16.34
N SER A 20 -17.58 3.61 -16.26
CA SER A 20 -17.07 2.88 -17.43
C SER A 20 -18.18 2.22 -18.25
N PHE A 21 -19.30 1.85 -17.62
CA PHE A 21 -20.47 1.28 -18.29
C PHE A 21 -21.50 2.32 -18.74
N ASN A 22 -21.30 3.60 -18.38
CA ASN A 22 -22.23 4.64 -18.75
C ASN A 22 -22.11 4.97 -20.25
N PRO A 23 -23.18 4.83 -21.05
CA PRO A 23 -23.13 5.06 -22.49
C PRO A 23 -22.70 6.49 -22.88
N SER A 24 -23.00 7.49 -22.04
CA SER A 24 -22.59 8.88 -22.26
C SER A 24 -21.09 9.09 -22.05
N VAL A 25 -20.48 8.28 -21.19
CA VAL A 25 -19.03 8.27 -20.96
C VAL A 25 -18.32 7.51 -22.08
N ALA A 26 -18.82 6.34 -22.47
CA ALA A 26 -18.25 5.53 -23.54
C ALA A 26 -18.24 6.26 -24.90
N LYS A 27 -19.24 7.12 -25.16
CA LYS A 27 -19.30 7.95 -26.37
C LYS A 27 -18.34 9.15 -26.34
N ASN A 28 -17.80 9.49 -25.17
CA ASN A 28 -16.80 10.54 -25.01
C ASN A 28 -15.42 9.89 -24.79
N GLY A 29 -14.69 9.65 -25.87
CA GLY A 29 -13.39 8.97 -25.81
C GLY A 29 -12.38 9.63 -24.85
N SER A 30 -12.36 10.96 -24.76
CA SER A 30 -11.47 11.67 -23.83
C SER A 30 -11.80 11.41 -22.36
N PHE A 31 -13.08 11.37 -22.02
CA PHE A 31 -13.52 11.11 -20.65
C PHE A 31 -13.41 9.63 -20.30
N SER A 32 -13.70 8.73 -21.24
CA SER A 32 -13.51 7.28 -21.06
C SER A 32 -12.03 6.95 -20.78
N GLU A 33 -11.09 7.62 -21.44
CA GLU A 33 -9.66 7.42 -21.22
C GLU A 33 -9.20 7.95 -19.86
N LEU A 34 -9.78 9.07 -19.42
CA LEU A 34 -9.55 9.58 -18.07
C LEU A 34 -10.06 8.60 -17.00
N VAL A 35 -11.27 8.07 -17.16
CA VAL A 35 -11.84 7.06 -16.24
C VAL A 35 -10.95 5.82 -16.19
N ARG A 36 -10.46 5.33 -17.34
CA ARG A 36 -9.53 4.20 -17.42
C ARG A 36 -8.22 4.47 -16.67
N THR A 37 -7.65 5.66 -16.86
CA THR A 37 -6.40 6.08 -16.21
C THR A 37 -6.57 6.16 -14.69
N LEU A 38 -7.65 6.79 -14.23
CA LEU A 38 -7.97 6.88 -12.80
C LEU A 38 -8.18 5.50 -12.19
N GLN A 39 -8.89 4.60 -12.88
CA GLN A 39 -9.11 3.24 -12.41
C GLN A 39 -7.78 2.49 -12.25
N GLN A 40 -6.86 2.61 -13.21
CA GLN A 40 -5.53 2.00 -13.11
C GLN A 40 -4.71 2.55 -11.94
N GLN A 41 -4.71 3.87 -11.74
CA GLN A 41 -3.98 4.51 -10.65
C GLN A 41 -4.54 4.11 -9.28
N LEU A 42 -5.87 4.13 -9.11
CA LEU A 42 -6.51 3.79 -7.85
C LEU A 42 -6.38 2.29 -7.52
N SER A 43 -6.51 1.39 -8.50
CA SER A 43 -6.29 -0.05 -8.29
C SER A 43 -4.84 -0.37 -7.93
N GLY A 44 -3.88 0.34 -8.53
CA GLY A 44 -2.46 0.23 -8.17
C GLY A 44 -2.21 0.69 -6.73
N ALA A 45 -2.78 1.82 -6.34
CA ALA A 45 -2.70 2.34 -4.98
C ALA A 45 -3.36 1.39 -3.96
N GLU A 46 -4.52 0.82 -4.28
CA GLU A 46 -5.22 -0.14 -3.43
C GLU A 46 -4.37 -1.39 -3.18
N SER A 47 -3.79 -1.93 -4.24
CA SER A 47 -2.94 -3.12 -4.18
C SER A 47 -1.71 -2.88 -3.30
N LEU A 48 -1.03 -1.73 -3.48
CA LEU A 48 0.15 -1.38 -2.68
C LEU A 48 -0.22 -1.16 -1.20
N LEU A 49 -1.33 -0.45 -0.92
CA LEU A 49 -1.80 -0.23 0.44
C LEU A 49 -2.16 -1.52 1.16
N ASN A 50 -2.83 -2.45 0.48
CA ASN A 50 -3.13 -3.77 1.03
C ASN A 50 -1.86 -4.55 1.38
N LEU A 51 -0.85 -4.52 0.50
CA LEU A 51 0.44 -5.15 0.74
C LEU A 51 1.16 -4.50 1.94
N TRP A 52 1.13 -3.17 2.04
CA TRP A 52 1.70 -2.43 3.17
C TRP A 52 1.04 -2.79 4.49
N LEU A 53 -0.28 -2.85 4.53
CA LEU A 53 -1.02 -3.23 5.74
C LEU A 53 -0.66 -4.65 6.17
N LEU A 54 -0.54 -5.58 5.23
CA LEU A 54 -0.10 -6.94 5.50
C LEU A 54 1.34 -6.99 6.02
N ALA A 55 2.26 -6.27 5.37
CA ALA A 55 3.66 -6.20 5.77
C ALA A 55 3.80 -5.57 7.16
N GLN A 56 3.07 -4.47 7.44
CA GLN A 56 3.04 -3.81 8.75
C GLN A 56 2.54 -4.77 9.83
N HIS A 57 1.49 -5.56 9.56
CA HIS A 57 0.95 -6.53 10.50
C HIS A 57 1.95 -7.65 10.79
N LYS A 58 2.56 -8.24 9.75
CA LYS A 58 3.61 -9.26 9.91
C LYS A 58 4.81 -8.73 10.68
N HIS A 59 5.24 -7.53 10.33
CA HIS A 59 6.35 -6.84 10.98
C HIS A 59 6.04 -6.59 12.47
N ALA A 60 4.84 -6.11 12.82
CA ALA A 60 4.45 -5.91 14.21
C ALA A 60 4.47 -7.22 15.02
N THR A 61 4.00 -8.32 14.43
CA THR A 61 4.04 -9.66 15.04
C THR A 61 5.48 -10.14 15.25
N LEU A 62 6.34 -10.02 14.25
CA LEU A 62 7.76 -10.40 14.36
C LEU A 62 8.52 -9.53 15.36
N HIS A 63 8.24 -8.22 15.39
CA HIS A 63 8.83 -7.31 16.37
C HIS A 63 8.42 -7.71 17.80
N ALA A 64 7.15 -8.04 18.02
CA ALA A 64 6.68 -8.53 19.31
C ALA A 64 7.37 -9.85 19.70
N LEU A 65 7.54 -10.78 18.77
CA LEU A 65 8.22 -12.05 18.99
C LEU A 65 9.70 -11.86 19.37
N PHE A 66 10.47 -11.10 18.59
CA PHE A 66 11.90 -10.91 18.80
C PHE A 66 12.25 -9.84 19.84
N SER A 67 11.25 -9.13 20.39
CA SER A 67 11.43 -8.28 21.57
C SER A 67 11.77 -9.09 22.84
N SER A 68 11.39 -10.37 22.87
CA SER A 68 11.73 -11.30 23.96
C SER A 68 13.18 -11.77 23.83
N THR A 69 13.93 -11.68 24.94
CA THR A 69 15.31 -12.20 25.04
C THR A 69 15.39 -13.71 24.83
N VAL A 70 14.35 -14.45 25.23
CA VAL A 70 14.27 -15.91 25.07
C VAL A 70 14.16 -16.30 23.60
N SER A 71 13.26 -15.66 22.87
CA SER A 71 13.05 -15.92 21.44
C SER A 71 14.27 -15.50 20.61
N ARG A 72 14.93 -14.39 20.97
CA ARG A 72 16.18 -13.96 20.34
C ARG A 72 17.32 -14.95 20.59
N ALA A 73 17.44 -15.52 21.78
CA ALA A 73 18.47 -16.50 22.10
C ALA A 73 18.26 -17.86 21.39
N GLN A 74 17.00 -18.27 21.19
CA GLN A 74 16.66 -19.54 20.53
C GLN A 74 16.71 -19.47 18.99
N CYS A 75 16.56 -18.28 18.41
CA CYS A 75 16.48 -18.07 16.97
C CYS A 75 17.36 -16.88 16.53
N GLY A 76 18.63 -16.86 16.97
CA GLY A 76 19.56 -15.74 16.75
C GLY A 76 19.65 -15.29 15.29
N ASP A 77 19.91 -16.21 14.37
CA ASP A 77 20.04 -15.91 12.93
C ASP A 77 18.78 -15.25 12.34
N HIS A 78 17.59 -15.66 12.81
CA HIS A 78 16.33 -15.08 12.38
C HIS A 78 16.06 -13.72 13.02
N ALA A 79 16.52 -13.49 14.25
CA ALA A 79 16.43 -12.20 14.92
C ALA A 79 17.33 -11.15 14.26
N ASP A 80 18.54 -11.54 13.85
CA ASP A 80 19.47 -10.66 13.15
C ASP A 80 18.96 -10.32 11.74
N ALA A 81 18.44 -11.30 11.02
CA ALA A 81 17.77 -11.07 9.73
C ALA A 81 16.55 -10.16 9.87
N PHE A 82 15.76 -10.32 10.94
CA PHE A 82 14.64 -9.44 11.24
C PHE A 82 15.10 -8.00 11.52
N GLU A 83 16.21 -7.77 12.22
CA GLU A 83 16.68 -6.40 12.47
C GLU A 83 17.17 -5.68 11.21
N ALA A 84 17.83 -6.40 10.30
CA ALA A 84 18.18 -5.85 9.00
C ALA A 84 16.92 -5.41 8.23
N MET A 85 15.88 -6.26 8.23
CA MET A 85 14.58 -5.95 7.64
C MET A 85 13.87 -4.79 8.37
N HIS A 86 13.93 -4.73 9.70
CA HIS A 86 13.34 -3.69 10.52
C HIS A 86 13.92 -2.31 10.20
N SER A 87 15.23 -2.23 10.02
CA SER A 87 15.93 -1.01 9.61
C SER A 87 15.49 -0.54 8.23
N ALA A 88 15.42 -1.46 7.26
CA ALA A 88 14.92 -1.17 5.92
C ALA A 88 13.45 -0.71 5.94
N TRP A 89 12.60 -1.37 6.72
CA TRP A 89 11.20 -1.01 6.91
C TRP A 89 11.04 0.40 7.49
N LYS A 90 11.80 0.74 8.54
CA LYS A 90 11.81 2.09 9.12
C LYS A 90 12.21 3.15 8.10
N HIS A 91 13.23 2.87 7.29
CA HIS A 91 13.66 3.78 6.23
C HIS A 91 12.56 3.99 5.19
N MET A 92 11.93 2.91 4.73
CA MET A 92 10.84 2.94 3.76
C MET A 92 9.61 3.73 4.28
N MET A 93 9.27 3.56 5.56
CA MET A 93 8.19 4.29 6.22
C MET A 93 8.51 5.77 6.41
N ALA A 94 9.76 6.11 6.73
CA ALA A 94 10.19 7.51 6.85
C ALA A 94 10.11 8.23 5.49
N GLN A 95 10.53 7.57 4.41
CA GLN A 95 10.37 8.10 3.05
C GLN A 95 8.90 8.27 2.68
N ALA A 96 8.05 7.31 3.03
CA ALA A 96 6.60 7.41 2.78
C ALA A 96 5.98 8.60 3.53
N ALA A 97 6.34 8.80 4.80
CA ALA A 97 5.83 9.89 5.62
C ALA A 97 6.31 11.28 5.14
N ALA A 98 7.42 11.35 4.40
CA ALA A 98 7.93 12.58 3.82
C ALA A 98 7.19 12.99 2.54
N LEU A 99 6.43 12.09 1.92
CA LEU A 99 5.67 12.38 0.71
C LEU A 99 4.29 12.96 1.07
N PRO A 100 3.88 14.07 0.45
CA PRO A 100 2.63 14.76 0.79
C PRO A 100 1.36 14.05 0.29
N SER A 101 1.46 13.10 -0.64
CA SER A 101 0.29 12.40 -1.17
C SER A 101 0.48 10.89 -1.36
N LEU A 102 -0.65 10.16 -1.27
CA LEU A 102 -0.71 8.73 -1.59
C LEU A 102 -0.29 8.47 -3.04
N GLN A 103 -0.70 9.35 -3.96
CA GLN A 103 -0.40 9.20 -5.38
C GLN A 103 1.11 9.27 -5.64
N GLU A 104 1.81 10.22 -5.02
CA GLU A 104 3.27 10.31 -5.09
C GLU A 104 3.96 9.12 -4.41
N THR A 105 3.39 8.62 -3.31
CA THR A 105 3.89 7.44 -2.61
C THR A 105 3.76 6.17 -3.44
N CYS A 106 2.65 6.01 -4.16
CA CYS A 106 2.36 4.85 -5.00
C CYS A 106 3.00 4.95 -6.39
N ALA A 107 3.34 6.15 -6.86
CA ALA A 107 3.95 6.40 -8.17
C ALA A 107 5.48 6.23 -8.20
N GLN A 108 6.13 6.01 -7.06
CA GLN A 108 7.56 5.68 -7.06
C GLN A 108 7.76 4.25 -7.57
N ASP A 109 8.32 4.14 -8.78
CA ASP A 109 8.79 2.89 -9.34
C ASP A 109 9.71 2.19 -8.32
N ASP A 110 9.51 0.88 -8.17
CA ASP A 110 10.15 -0.01 -7.17
C ASP A 110 9.56 -0.07 -5.75
N ARG A 111 8.53 0.72 -5.39
CA ARG A 111 7.84 0.55 -4.08
C ARG A 111 7.30 -0.87 -3.87
N ASN A 112 6.79 -1.51 -4.92
CA ASN A 112 6.33 -2.91 -4.87
C ASN A 112 7.47 -3.92 -4.61
N LYS A 113 8.73 -3.59 -4.90
CA LYS A 113 9.88 -4.46 -4.67
C LYS A 113 10.49 -4.29 -3.28
N GLN A 114 10.18 -3.17 -2.61
CA GLN A 114 10.71 -2.83 -1.28
C GLN A 114 9.85 -3.39 -0.14
N VAL A 115 8.62 -3.83 -0.43
CA VAL A 115 7.63 -4.37 0.52
C VAL A 115 7.60 -5.88 0.41
#